data_AF-A0A969WFR9-F1
#
_entry.id   AF-A0A969WFR9-F1
#
_cell.length_a   1.000
_cell.length_b   1.000
_cell.length_c   1.000
_cell.angle_alpha   90.00
_cell.angle_beta   90.00
_cell.angle_gamma   90.00
#
_symmetry.space_group_name_H-M   'P 1'
#
loop_
_entity.id
_entity.type
_entity.pdbx_description
1 polymer ?
#
loop_
_entity_poly.entity_id
_entity_poly.type
_entity_poly.pdbx_seq_one_letter_code
_entity_poly.pdbx_strand_id
1 'polypeptide(L)'
;MKYNYYPGCSLERNASAYHDSTMAIAAPLHMQFQEVEDWNCCGAVEFIAVDKIQAYALTARNLSLAEMQTSNGENLIAPCSACFLNLSKCDAYLGESSDLAGKINEALAAGGLQYTPGAVHTRHLLDAIVNDVGYDTVAEQVTKPLYGLRVGPYYGCLIVRPGFLDKFDDPEYPTSLDKLMRTLGATVVDFPMKAKCCGGHMTQISEKISLDMIHRLLKNAADYDADVIATICPMCQLNLDAYQHNVNKAYGTDFNIPILYFTQLIGLALGLSADELGFGKEFIDAAPMLDKIDVEPPKKQKRKRPSKEALPMPVMPEED
;
A
#
# COMPACT_ATOMS: atom_id res chain seq x y z
N MET A 1 -1.58 20.03 -7.66
CA MET A 1 -0.44 19.31 -8.29
C MET A 1 -0.99 18.16 -9.10
N LYS A 2 -0.46 17.93 -10.30
CA LYS A 2 -0.89 16.85 -11.19
C LYS A 2 0.19 15.75 -11.22
N TYR A 3 -0.25 14.50 -11.15
CA TYR A 3 0.60 13.32 -11.09
C TYR A 3 0.11 12.26 -12.07
N ASN A 4 1.04 11.56 -12.70
CA ASN A 4 0.73 10.27 -13.27
C ASN A 4 0.51 9.26 -12.14
N TYR A 5 -0.40 8.32 -12.36
CA TYR A 5 -0.86 7.41 -11.32
C TYR A 5 -0.82 5.96 -11.83
N TYR A 6 -0.13 5.12 -11.08
CA TYR A 6 -0.06 3.69 -11.31
C TYR A 6 -0.70 2.96 -10.13
N PRO A 7 -1.99 2.54 -10.24
CA PRO A 7 -2.66 1.83 -9.14
C PRO A 7 -2.06 0.45 -8.92
N GLY A 8 -1.64 -0.22 -10.00
CA GLY A 8 -1.24 -1.62 -9.95
C GLY A 8 -2.42 -2.56 -9.64
N CYS A 9 -2.15 -3.86 -9.68
CA CYS A 9 -3.21 -4.89 -9.65
C CYS A 9 -4.00 -4.96 -8.33
N SER A 10 -3.37 -4.70 -7.19
CA SER A 10 -4.04 -4.85 -5.89
C SER A 10 -5.10 -3.78 -5.67
N LEU A 11 -4.80 -2.53 -6.04
CA LEU A 11 -5.68 -1.39 -5.82
C LEU A 11 -6.97 -1.48 -6.66
N GLU A 12 -6.94 -2.14 -7.82
CA GLU A 12 -8.15 -2.41 -8.59
C GLU A 12 -9.03 -3.54 -8.02
N ARG A 13 -8.50 -4.32 -7.07
CA ARG A 13 -9.10 -5.59 -6.62
C ARG A 13 -9.17 -5.67 -5.11
N ASN A 14 -8.30 -6.46 -4.50
CA ASN A 14 -8.35 -6.82 -3.08
C ASN A 14 -8.04 -5.63 -2.15
N ALA A 15 -7.32 -4.62 -2.64
CA ALA A 15 -7.01 -3.38 -1.92
C ALA A 15 -7.80 -2.18 -2.46
N SER A 16 -9.02 -2.39 -2.98
CA SER A 16 -9.85 -1.29 -3.52
C SER A 16 -10.12 -0.18 -2.50
N ALA A 17 -10.21 -0.48 -1.20
CA ALA A 17 -10.30 0.55 -0.16
C ALA A 17 -9.12 1.54 -0.21
N TYR A 18 -7.93 1.07 -0.60
CA TYR A 18 -6.77 1.95 -0.73
C TYR A 18 -6.91 2.87 -1.95
N HIS A 19 -7.41 2.36 -3.08
CA HIS A 19 -7.67 3.16 -4.26
C HIS A 19 -8.76 4.21 -3.99
N ASP A 20 -9.91 3.77 -3.48
CA ASP A 20 -11.06 4.61 -3.18
C ASP A 20 -10.66 5.76 -2.24
N SER A 21 -9.99 5.44 -1.14
CA SER A 21 -9.52 6.45 -0.19
C SER A 21 -8.42 7.35 -0.77
N THR A 22 -7.54 6.86 -1.64
CA THR A 22 -6.55 7.69 -2.33
C THR A 22 -7.23 8.70 -3.25
N MET A 23 -8.23 8.28 -4.02
CA MET A 23 -8.99 9.18 -4.89
C MET A 23 -9.82 10.18 -4.08
N ALA A 24 -10.43 9.74 -2.97
CA ALA A 24 -11.27 10.58 -2.12
C ALA A 24 -10.48 11.74 -1.47
N ILE A 25 -9.24 11.50 -1.04
CA ILE A 25 -8.40 12.56 -0.44
C ILE A 25 -7.70 13.46 -1.47
N ALA A 26 -7.75 13.12 -2.76
CA ALA A 26 -7.00 13.84 -3.80
C ALA A 26 -7.42 15.31 -3.89
N ALA A 27 -8.72 15.58 -4.07
CA ALA A 27 -9.22 16.95 -4.19
C ALA A 27 -9.00 17.80 -2.92
N PRO A 28 -9.31 17.30 -1.70
CA PRO A 28 -8.97 18.00 -0.46
C PRO A 28 -7.48 18.38 -0.32
N LEU A 29 -6.58 17.50 -0.77
CA LEU A 29 -5.13 17.74 -0.72
C LEU A 29 -4.58 18.43 -1.96
N HIS A 30 -5.44 18.96 -2.82
CA HIS A 30 -5.08 19.65 -4.07
C HIS A 30 -4.20 18.79 -5.01
N MET A 31 -4.41 17.47 -4.99
CA MET A 31 -3.78 16.49 -5.87
C MET A 31 -4.72 16.12 -7.01
N GLN A 32 -4.16 15.86 -8.19
CA GLN A 32 -4.87 15.35 -9.36
C GLN A 32 -4.09 14.15 -9.89
N PHE A 33 -4.78 13.03 -10.09
CA PHE A 33 -4.19 11.79 -10.58
C PHE A 33 -4.67 11.53 -12.00
N GLN A 34 -3.73 11.28 -12.91
CA GLN A 34 -3.98 10.78 -14.24
C GLN A 34 -3.45 9.35 -14.31
N GLU A 35 -4.34 8.37 -14.45
CA GLU A 35 -3.93 6.98 -14.54
C GLU A 35 -3.15 6.71 -15.84
N VAL A 36 -2.08 5.91 -15.74
CA VAL A 36 -1.29 5.48 -16.91
C VAL A 36 -2.11 4.48 -17.72
N GLU A 37 -2.55 4.83 -18.91
CA GLU A 37 -3.38 3.92 -19.73
C GLU A 37 -2.60 2.65 -20.13
N ASP A 38 -3.32 1.52 -20.15
CA ASP A 38 -2.82 0.20 -20.60
C ASP A 38 -1.62 -0.34 -19.78
N TRP A 39 -1.55 0.02 -18.50
CA TRP A 39 -0.52 -0.50 -17.58
C TRP A 39 -0.67 -2.02 -17.33
N ASN A 40 0.43 -2.70 -17.00
CA ASN A 40 0.44 -4.11 -16.57
C ASN A 40 0.97 -4.28 -15.14
N CYS A 41 0.74 -5.44 -14.52
CA CYS A 41 1.27 -5.75 -13.18
C CYS A 41 2.79 -5.55 -13.13
N CYS A 42 3.30 -4.98 -12.04
CA CYS A 42 4.74 -4.76 -11.79
C CYS A 42 5.52 -6.03 -11.47
N GLY A 43 4.87 -7.20 -11.49
CA GLY A 43 5.49 -8.51 -11.21
C GLY A 43 5.72 -8.84 -9.73
N ALA A 44 5.30 -7.95 -8.81
CA ALA A 44 5.56 -8.08 -7.37
C ALA A 44 7.05 -8.40 -7.08
N VAL A 45 7.40 -8.95 -5.92
CA VAL A 45 8.82 -9.17 -5.58
C VAL A 45 9.36 -10.50 -6.10
N GLU A 46 8.49 -11.37 -6.64
CA GLU A 46 8.80 -12.75 -7.00
C GLU A 46 9.30 -12.90 -8.44
N PHE A 47 8.70 -12.20 -9.40
CA PHE A 47 8.95 -12.50 -10.82
C PHE A 47 10.41 -12.24 -11.21
N ILE A 48 11.05 -11.26 -10.57
CA ILE A 48 12.46 -10.93 -10.77
C ILE A 48 13.41 -12.08 -10.40
N ALA A 49 13.02 -12.94 -9.47
CA ALA A 49 13.82 -14.10 -9.07
C ALA A 49 13.69 -15.27 -10.07
N VAL A 50 12.67 -15.24 -10.93
CA VAL A 50 12.43 -16.26 -11.96
C VAL A 50 13.12 -15.88 -13.27
N ASP A 51 12.81 -14.70 -13.82
CA ASP A 51 13.43 -14.21 -15.05
C ASP A 51 13.64 -12.69 -14.98
N LYS A 52 14.91 -12.29 -14.93
CA LYS A 52 15.31 -10.88 -14.80
C LYS A 52 14.90 -10.04 -16.00
N ILE A 53 15.04 -10.57 -17.21
CA ILE A 53 14.79 -9.80 -18.44
C ILE A 53 13.29 -9.60 -18.61
N GLN A 54 12.48 -10.64 -18.43
CA GLN A 54 11.03 -10.53 -18.56
C GLN A 54 10.44 -9.64 -17.47
N ALA A 55 10.91 -9.76 -16.22
CA ALA A 55 10.43 -8.91 -15.12
C ALA A 55 10.72 -7.43 -15.36
N TYR A 56 11.92 -7.09 -15.81
CA TYR A 56 12.26 -5.71 -16.13
C TYR A 56 11.63 -5.22 -17.44
N ALA A 57 11.38 -6.07 -18.43
CA ALA A 57 10.64 -5.68 -19.62
C ALA A 57 9.20 -5.27 -19.28
N LEU A 58 8.50 -6.04 -18.45
CA LEU A 58 7.14 -5.71 -18.00
C LEU A 58 7.12 -4.46 -17.10
N THR A 59 8.13 -4.26 -16.26
CA THR A 59 8.21 -3.08 -15.39
C THR A 59 8.57 -1.82 -16.20
N ALA A 60 9.55 -1.91 -17.09
CA ALA A 60 9.97 -0.82 -17.97
C ALA A 60 8.87 -0.44 -18.97
N ARG A 61 8.00 -1.38 -19.36
CA ARG A 61 6.80 -1.06 -20.16
C ARG A 61 5.93 -0.02 -19.47
N ASN A 62 5.66 -0.18 -18.17
CA ASN A 62 4.87 0.81 -17.43
C ASN A 62 5.59 2.16 -17.33
N LEU A 63 6.92 2.15 -17.15
CA LEU A 63 7.72 3.39 -17.14
C LEU A 63 7.72 4.08 -18.51
N SER A 64 7.81 3.34 -19.61
CA SER A 64 7.70 3.84 -20.98
C SER A 64 6.32 4.44 -21.26
N LEU A 65 5.25 3.76 -20.86
CA LEU A 65 3.89 4.29 -20.99
C LEU A 65 3.71 5.57 -20.17
N ALA A 66 4.22 5.59 -18.93
CA ALA A 66 4.22 6.78 -18.11
C ALA A 66 5.02 7.92 -18.78
N GLU A 67 6.22 7.66 -19.31
CA GLU A 67 7.05 8.63 -20.04
C GLU A 67 6.27 9.25 -21.21
N MET A 68 5.61 8.44 -22.04
CA MET A 68 4.83 8.89 -23.19
C MET A 68 3.60 9.71 -22.81
N GLN A 69 2.96 9.41 -21.68
CA GLN A 69 1.75 10.07 -21.23
C GLN A 69 2.04 11.26 -20.31
N THR A 70 3.31 11.44 -19.93
CA THR A 70 3.76 12.57 -19.12
C THR A 70 3.76 13.83 -19.95
N SER A 71 3.09 14.87 -19.47
CA SER A 71 3.07 16.15 -20.17
C SER A 71 4.28 17.05 -19.86
N ASN A 72 5.00 16.88 -18.74
CA ASN A 72 6.09 17.78 -18.30
C ASN A 72 7.05 17.20 -17.21
N GLY A 73 7.58 15.97 -17.35
CA GLY A 73 8.46 15.40 -16.31
C GLY A 73 7.80 15.21 -14.93
N GLU A 74 6.49 14.97 -14.92
CA GLU A 74 5.70 14.77 -13.69
C GLU A 74 6.06 13.45 -13.00
N ASN A 75 5.95 13.43 -11.67
CA ASN A 75 6.20 12.25 -10.85
C ASN A 75 5.14 11.17 -11.14
N LEU A 76 5.58 9.91 -11.27
CA LEU A 76 4.71 8.74 -11.29
C LEU A 76 4.43 8.29 -9.86
N ILE A 77 3.17 8.36 -9.43
CA ILE A 77 2.75 7.94 -8.10
C ILE A 77 2.31 6.47 -8.12
N ALA A 78 3.02 5.66 -7.33
CA ALA A 78 2.69 4.26 -7.08
C ALA A 78 2.37 4.08 -5.58
N PRO A 79 1.08 3.99 -5.17
CA PRO A 79 0.73 3.82 -3.76
C PRO A 79 1.14 2.47 -3.17
N CYS A 80 1.16 1.41 -3.98
CA CYS A 80 1.60 0.10 -3.51
C CYS A 80 3.13 0.08 -3.35
N SER A 81 3.63 -0.26 -2.15
CA SER A 81 5.07 -0.26 -1.87
C SER A 81 5.89 -1.22 -2.75
N ALA A 82 5.31 -2.34 -3.20
CA ALA A 82 5.97 -3.25 -4.13
C ALA A 82 6.03 -2.67 -5.56
N CYS A 83 4.96 -1.99 -5.98
CA CYS A 83 4.90 -1.29 -7.26
C CYS A 83 5.95 -0.17 -7.31
N PHE A 84 5.97 0.68 -6.28
CA PHE A 84 6.99 1.71 -6.09
C PHE A 84 8.40 1.13 -6.18
N LEU A 85 8.70 0.10 -5.38
CA LEU A 85 10.03 -0.50 -5.35
C LEU A 85 10.44 -1.03 -6.73
N ASN A 86 9.57 -1.78 -7.42
CA ASN A 86 9.93 -2.39 -8.70
C ASN A 86 10.17 -1.35 -9.78
N LEU A 87 9.32 -0.34 -9.87
CA LEU A 87 9.46 0.76 -10.83
C LEU A 87 10.76 1.52 -10.59
N SER A 88 11.02 1.96 -9.35
CA SER A 88 12.25 2.68 -9.01
C SER A 88 13.52 1.83 -9.16
N LYS A 89 13.45 0.53 -8.82
CA LYS A 89 14.55 -0.42 -9.00
C LYS A 89 14.85 -0.69 -10.48
N CYS A 90 13.80 -0.82 -11.29
CA CYS A 90 13.92 -1.01 -12.73
C CYS A 90 14.63 0.19 -13.36
N ASP A 91 14.15 1.40 -13.07
CA ASP A 91 14.76 2.63 -13.57
C ASP A 91 16.25 2.74 -13.19
N ALA A 92 16.56 2.57 -11.89
CA ALA A 92 17.93 2.63 -11.39
C ALA A 92 18.87 1.63 -12.10
N TYR A 93 18.47 0.36 -12.23
CA TYR A 93 19.32 -0.66 -12.84
C TYR A 93 19.48 -0.52 -14.35
N LEU A 94 18.47 0.01 -15.05
CA LEU A 94 18.63 0.36 -16.47
C LEU A 94 19.61 1.54 -16.62
N GLY A 95 19.61 2.49 -15.68
CA GLY A 95 20.60 3.57 -15.63
C GLY A 95 22.02 3.10 -15.33
N GLU A 96 22.18 2.06 -14.49
CA GLU A 96 23.48 1.50 -14.11
C GLU A 96 24.09 0.58 -15.19
N SER A 97 23.27 -0.06 -16.03
CA SER A 97 23.72 -1.08 -16.97
C SER A 97 23.18 -0.86 -18.38
N SER A 98 24.04 -0.37 -19.28
CA SER A 98 23.70 -0.19 -20.70
C SER A 98 23.37 -1.50 -21.42
N ASP A 99 23.99 -2.63 -21.04
CA ASP A 99 23.66 -3.97 -21.57
C ASP A 99 22.23 -4.37 -21.18
N LEU A 100 21.85 -4.17 -19.90
CA LEU A 100 20.49 -4.44 -19.46
C LEU A 100 19.50 -3.51 -20.16
N ALA A 101 19.79 -2.21 -20.22
CA ALA A 101 18.97 -1.23 -20.92
C ALA A 101 18.78 -1.57 -22.41
N GLY A 102 19.82 -2.06 -23.07
CA GLY A 102 19.76 -2.51 -24.46
C GLY A 102 18.80 -3.69 -24.64
N LYS A 103 18.95 -4.74 -23.82
CA LYS A 103 18.08 -5.93 -23.87
C LYS A 103 16.62 -5.61 -23.55
N ILE A 104 16.38 -4.73 -22.57
CA ILE A 104 15.02 -4.31 -22.23
C ILE A 104 14.41 -3.47 -23.35
N ASN A 105 15.16 -2.54 -23.93
CA ASN A 105 14.66 -1.75 -25.06
C ASN A 105 14.45 -2.60 -26.33
N GLU A 106 15.23 -3.65 -26.55
CA GLU A 106 14.94 -4.64 -27.61
C GLU A 106 13.58 -5.32 -27.40
N ALA A 107 13.27 -5.73 -26.15
CA ALA A 107 11.98 -6.31 -25.82
C ALA A 107 10.82 -5.29 -25.94
N LEU A 108 11.02 -4.04 -25.51
CA LEU A 108 10.03 -2.96 -25.62
C LEU A 108 9.75 -2.60 -27.08
N ALA A 109 10.76 -2.63 -27.96
CA ALA A 109 10.61 -2.32 -29.37
C ALA A 109 9.61 -3.25 -30.08
N ALA A 110 9.47 -4.49 -29.62
CA ALA A 110 8.45 -5.42 -30.15
C ALA A 110 7.01 -4.92 -29.91
N GLY A 111 6.80 -4.09 -28.88
CA GLY A 111 5.54 -3.39 -28.59
C GLY A 111 5.50 -1.94 -29.07
N GLY A 112 6.49 -1.48 -29.84
CA GLY A 112 6.59 -0.08 -30.26
C GLY A 112 6.94 0.89 -29.14
N LEU A 113 7.54 0.40 -28.05
CA LEU A 113 7.90 1.17 -26.87
C LEU A 113 9.42 1.32 -26.76
N GLN A 114 9.83 2.33 -26.00
CA GLN A 114 11.22 2.57 -25.61
C GLN A 114 11.22 3.28 -24.25
N TYR A 115 12.21 3.02 -23.41
CA TYR A 115 12.38 3.70 -22.14
C TYR A 115 13.78 4.29 -22.01
N THR A 116 13.83 5.57 -21.61
CA THR A 116 15.08 6.24 -21.23
C THR A 116 15.21 6.23 -19.70
N PRO A 117 16.23 5.59 -19.12
CA PRO A 117 16.43 5.62 -17.68
C PRO A 117 16.53 7.05 -17.13
N GLY A 118 15.85 7.32 -16.03
CA GLY A 118 15.72 8.64 -15.41
C GLY A 118 14.66 9.55 -16.03
N ALA A 119 13.95 9.12 -17.09
CA ALA A 119 12.91 9.94 -17.71
C ALA A 119 11.63 10.07 -16.87
N VAL A 120 11.39 9.12 -15.96
CA VAL A 120 10.23 9.08 -15.07
C VAL A 120 10.70 8.95 -13.64
N HIS A 121 10.30 9.88 -12.79
CA HIS A 121 10.60 9.81 -11.36
C HIS A 121 9.44 9.14 -10.61
N THR A 122 9.63 7.88 -10.20
CA THR A 122 8.60 7.13 -9.46
C THR A 122 8.67 7.47 -7.98
N ARG A 123 7.55 7.88 -7.40
CA ARG A 123 7.41 8.21 -5.97
C ARG A 123 6.27 7.43 -5.33
N HIS A 124 6.43 7.16 -4.05
CA HIS A 124 5.36 6.55 -3.26
C HIS A 124 4.34 7.62 -2.86
N LEU A 125 3.06 7.25 -2.70
CA LEU A 125 2.00 8.21 -2.34
C LEU A 125 2.30 8.96 -1.03
N LEU A 126 2.79 8.25 0.00
CA LEU A 126 3.21 8.86 1.27
C LEU A 126 4.24 9.98 1.05
N ASP A 127 5.21 9.77 0.15
CA ASP A 127 6.25 10.74 -0.15
C ASP A 127 5.67 12.01 -0.79
N ALA A 128 4.84 11.87 -1.82
CA ALA A 128 4.16 13.01 -2.42
C ALA A 128 3.29 13.79 -1.43
N ILE A 129 2.57 13.09 -0.53
CA ILE A 129 1.76 13.76 0.50
C ILE A 129 2.67 14.54 1.48
N VAL A 130 3.75 13.95 1.99
CA VAL A 130 4.54 14.64 3.02
C VAL A 130 5.48 15.71 2.47
N ASN A 131 5.99 15.54 1.25
CA ASN A 131 7.02 16.41 0.68
C ASN A 131 6.48 17.41 -0.35
N ASP A 132 5.38 17.11 -1.05
CA ASP A 132 4.80 18.04 -2.04
C ASP A 132 3.57 18.77 -1.47
N VAL A 133 2.69 18.06 -0.77
CA VAL A 133 1.56 18.69 -0.07
C VAL A 133 2.03 19.32 1.25
N GLY A 134 2.79 18.58 2.05
CA GLY A 134 3.35 19.08 3.31
C GLY A 134 2.41 18.92 4.51
N TYR A 135 2.99 18.74 5.70
CA TYR A 135 2.23 18.55 6.93
C TYR A 135 1.34 19.74 7.29
N ASP A 136 1.79 20.97 7.02
CA ASP A 136 1.02 22.18 7.35
C ASP A 136 -0.26 22.26 6.52
N THR A 137 -0.16 22.04 5.20
CA THR A 137 -1.34 21.98 4.33
C THR A 137 -2.27 20.83 4.70
N VAL A 138 -1.74 19.65 5.07
CA VAL A 138 -2.59 18.57 5.60
C VAL A 138 -3.32 19.02 6.88
N ALA A 139 -2.63 19.67 7.82
CA ALA A 139 -3.20 20.16 9.07
C ALA A 139 -4.34 21.17 8.84
N GLU A 140 -4.17 22.09 7.87
CA GLU A 140 -5.17 23.08 7.49
C GLU A 140 -6.48 22.45 6.98
N GLN A 141 -6.39 21.26 6.38
CA GLN A 141 -7.56 20.54 5.87
C GLN A 141 -8.24 19.65 6.92
N VAL A 142 -7.65 19.47 8.11
CA VAL A 142 -8.23 18.64 9.18
C VAL A 142 -9.49 19.31 9.75
N THR A 143 -10.64 18.68 9.56
CA THR A 143 -11.93 19.13 10.10
C THR A 143 -12.44 18.26 11.24
N LYS A 144 -11.99 16.99 11.31
CA LYS A 144 -12.32 16.02 12.36
C LYS A 144 -11.07 15.34 12.90
N PRO A 145 -10.28 16.01 13.77
CA PRO A 145 -9.06 15.42 14.29
C PRO A 145 -9.31 14.04 14.93
N LEU A 146 -8.37 13.10 14.74
CA LEU A 146 -8.45 11.72 15.22
C LEU A 146 -8.13 11.60 16.73
N TYR A 147 -8.56 12.58 17.53
CA TYR A 147 -8.31 12.59 18.97
C TYR A 147 -8.92 11.37 19.64
N GLY A 148 -8.16 10.73 20.53
CA GLY A 148 -8.58 9.50 21.21
C GLY A 148 -8.19 8.22 20.46
N LEU A 149 -7.77 8.30 19.20
CA LEU A 149 -7.33 7.13 18.43
C LEU A 149 -5.82 6.88 18.61
N ARG A 150 -5.46 5.65 19.01
CA ARG A 150 -4.06 5.20 19.12
C ARG A 150 -3.65 4.44 17.86
N VAL A 151 -2.72 5.00 17.09
CA VAL A 151 -2.32 4.45 15.78
C VAL A 151 -0.93 3.87 15.85
N GLY A 152 -0.76 2.64 15.35
CA GLY A 152 0.53 2.03 15.03
C GLY A 152 0.91 2.26 13.56
N PRO A 153 1.83 3.17 13.22
CA PRO A 153 2.21 3.44 11.84
C PRO A 153 3.06 2.29 11.29
N TYR A 154 2.60 1.59 10.25
CA TYR A 154 3.30 0.45 9.65
C TYR A 154 3.69 0.70 8.21
N TYR A 155 4.97 1.02 8.01
CA TYR A 155 5.59 1.31 6.71
C TYR A 155 5.82 0.04 5.89
N GLY A 156 5.97 -1.10 6.57
CA GLY A 156 6.52 -2.29 5.95
C GLY A 156 7.97 -2.09 5.52
N CYS A 157 8.46 -2.96 4.65
CA CYS A 157 9.88 -3.03 4.31
C CYS A 157 10.27 -2.26 3.04
N LEU A 158 9.37 -2.08 2.08
CA LEU A 158 9.75 -1.77 0.69
C LEU A 158 9.78 -0.27 0.34
N ILE A 159 9.20 0.60 1.17
CA ILE A 159 9.27 2.06 0.92
C ILE A 159 10.62 2.65 1.35
N VAL A 160 11.20 2.16 2.45
CA VAL A 160 12.43 2.71 3.04
C VAL A 160 13.68 1.87 2.74
N ARG A 161 13.51 0.68 2.14
CA ARG A 161 14.63 -0.18 1.73
C ARG A 161 14.40 -0.77 0.33
N PRO A 162 15.44 -0.77 -0.53
CA PRO A 162 16.82 -0.33 -0.25
C PRO A 162 17.05 1.18 -0.43
N GLY A 163 16.03 1.95 -0.83
CA GLY A 163 16.13 3.41 -1.03
C GLY A 163 16.69 3.79 -2.41
N PHE A 164 16.03 3.33 -3.49
CA PHE A 164 16.36 3.73 -4.85
C PHE A 164 15.83 5.14 -5.14
N LEU A 165 16.58 5.93 -5.92
CA LEU A 165 16.17 7.26 -6.41
C LEU A 165 15.79 8.21 -5.26
N ASP A 166 16.79 8.54 -4.45
CA ASP A 166 16.74 9.37 -3.24
C ASP A 166 16.16 8.70 -1.98
N LYS A 167 16.81 8.98 -0.85
CA LYS A 167 16.44 8.43 0.45
C LYS A 167 15.24 9.19 1.00
N PHE A 168 14.03 8.65 0.83
CA PHE A 168 12.78 9.24 1.31
C PHE A 168 12.71 9.40 2.85
N ASP A 169 13.05 8.35 3.59
CA ASP A 169 12.98 8.31 5.06
C ASP A 169 14.06 7.34 5.59
N ASP A 170 14.15 7.18 6.90
CA ASP A 170 15.14 6.27 7.49
C ASP A 170 14.78 4.77 7.29
N PRO A 171 15.71 3.94 6.77
CA PRO A 171 15.54 2.50 6.56
C PRO A 171 15.19 1.68 7.80
N GLU A 172 15.57 2.15 8.99
CA GLU A 172 15.37 1.44 10.25
C GLU A 172 14.31 2.10 11.11
N TYR A 173 14.35 3.44 11.20
CA TYR A 173 13.49 4.23 12.08
C TYR A 173 12.74 5.34 11.32
N PRO A 174 11.86 4.99 10.36
CA PRO A 174 11.15 5.99 9.61
C PRO A 174 10.18 6.78 10.51
N THR A 175 9.92 8.03 10.14
CA THR A 175 9.08 8.95 10.93
C THR A 175 8.06 9.76 10.13
N SER A 176 8.06 9.69 8.79
CA SER A 176 7.14 10.45 7.95
C SER A 176 5.66 10.11 8.18
N LEU A 177 5.28 8.82 8.20
CA LEU A 177 3.94 8.37 8.57
C LEU A 177 3.61 8.69 10.03
N ASP A 178 4.56 8.55 10.97
CA ASP A 178 4.35 8.94 12.37
C ASP A 178 3.98 10.41 12.49
N LYS A 179 4.73 11.30 11.82
CA LYS A 179 4.45 12.74 11.81
C LYS A 179 3.08 13.00 11.19
N LEU A 180 2.78 12.35 10.07
CA LEU A 180 1.49 12.50 9.39
C LEU A 180 0.34 12.09 10.30
N MET A 181 0.40 10.94 10.96
CA MET A 181 -0.66 10.50 11.90
C MET A 181 -0.82 11.47 13.08
N ARG A 182 0.26 12.05 13.61
CA ARG A 182 0.19 13.11 14.64
C ARG A 182 -0.46 14.39 14.10
N THR A 183 -0.14 14.78 12.87
CA THR A 183 -0.76 15.94 12.19
C THR A 183 -2.27 15.78 12.08
N LEU A 184 -2.77 14.56 11.89
CA LEU A 184 -4.21 14.26 11.86
C LEU A 184 -4.88 14.26 13.25
N GLY A 185 -4.11 14.48 14.33
CA GLY A 185 -4.60 14.47 15.72
C GLY A 185 -4.58 13.10 16.40
N ALA A 186 -4.07 12.05 15.76
CA ALA A 186 -3.97 10.73 16.37
C ALA A 186 -2.83 10.65 17.40
N THR A 187 -2.98 9.77 18.38
CA THR A 187 -1.88 9.37 19.26
C THR A 187 -1.06 8.28 18.59
N VAL A 188 0.16 8.59 18.17
CA VAL A 188 1.07 7.59 17.60
C VAL A 188 1.72 6.77 18.72
N VAL A 189 1.46 5.46 18.73
CA VAL A 189 2.10 4.54 19.67
C VAL A 189 3.55 4.28 19.27
N ASP A 190 4.40 3.94 20.24
CA ASP A 190 5.78 3.55 19.97
C ASP A 190 5.81 2.15 19.35
N PHE A 191 5.79 2.10 18.02
CA PHE A 191 5.73 0.87 17.24
C PHE A 191 7.11 0.52 16.65
N PRO A 192 8.00 -0.14 17.40
CA PRO A 192 9.36 -0.47 16.93
C PRO A 192 9.36 -1.43 15.73
N MET A 193 8.26 -2.16 15.51
CA MET A 193 8.12 -3.07 14.38
C MET A 193 7.69 -2.38 13.07
N LYS A 194 7.57 -1.04 13.05
CA LYS A 194 7.03 -0.26 11.93
C LYS A 194 7.65 -0.49 10.55
N ALA A 195 8.93 -0.86 10.49
CA ALA A 195 9.65 -1.16 9.25
C ALA A 195 10.02 -2.65 9.09
N LYS A 196 9.49 -3.56 9.92
CA LYS A 196 9.75 -5.00 9.82
C LYS A 196 8.86 -5.63 8.74
N CYS A 197 9.30 -6.76 8.18
CA CYS A 197 8.58 -7.44 7.10
C CYS A 197 7.30 -8.13 7.62
N CYS A 198 6.19 -8.01 6.87
CA CYS A 198 4.91 -8.68 7.16
C CYS A 198 4.88 -10.16 6.74
N GLY A 199 5.99 -10.66 6.18
CA GLY A 199 6.09 -11.99 5.60
C GLY A 199 5.76 -12.06 4.10
N GLY A 200 5.15 -11.03 3.49
CA GLY A 200 4.80 -11.06 2.06
C GLY A 200 4.08 -12.36 1.66
N HIS A 201 4.56 -13.02 0.61
CA HIS A 201 4.02 -14.31 0.15
C HIS A 201 4.42 -15.55 0.98
N MET A 202 5.07 -15.36 2.13
CA MET A 202 5.39 -16.48 3.03
C MET A 202 4.14 -17.22 3.53
N THR A 203 2.97 -16.59 3.51
CA THR A 203 1.70 -17.26 3.83
C THR A 203 1.38 -18.40 2.86
N GLN A 204 1.90 -18.37 1.63
CA GLN A 204 1.77 -19.47 0.66
C GLN A 204 2.97 -20.44 0.69
N ILE A 205 4.14 -19.99 1.14
CA ILE A 205 5.39 -20.77 1.07
C ILE A 205 5.65 -21.53 2.37
N SER A 206 5.43 -20.89 3.51
CA SER A 206 5.68 -21.43 4.84
C SER A 206 4.75 -20.75 5.85
N GLU A 207 3.57 -21.35 6.02
CA GLU A 207 2.54 -20.85 6.92
C GLU A 207 3.11 -20.59 8.32
N LYS A 208 3.81 -21.56 8.92
CA LYS A 208 4.41 -21.42 10.26
C LYS A 208 5.28 -20.17 10.41
N ILE A 209 6.16 -19.90 9.44
CA ILE A 209 7.04 -18.73 9.48
C ILE A 209 6.23 -17.44 9.31
N SER A 210 5.29 -17.42 8.36
CA SER A 210 4.43 -16.26 8.15
C SER A 210 3.60 -15.90 9.39
N LEU A 211 3.00 -16.90 10.06
CA LEU A 211 2.21 -16.68 11.28
C LEU A 211 3.07 -16.15 12.43
N ASP A 212 4.34 -16.61 12.59
CA ASP A 212 5.26 -16.02 13.57
C ASP A 212 5.58 -14.55 13.26
N MET A 213 5.84 -14.21 11.99
CA MET A 213 6.13 -12.84 11.58
C MET A 213 4.94 -11.90 11.81
N ILE A 214 3.74 -12.34 11.44
CA ILE A 214 2.48 -11.62 11.64
C ILE A 214 2.19 -11.49 13.15
N HIS A 215 2.36 -12.58 13.91
CA HIS A 215 2.18 -12.59 15.37
C HIS A 215 3.03 -11.53 16.06
N ARG A 216 4.33 -11.41 15.71
CA ARG A 216 5.22 -10.40 16.31
C ARG A 216 4.75 -8.96 16.05
N LEU A 217 4.21 -8.69 14.87
CA LEU A 217 3.68 -7.36 14.50
C LEU A 217 2.40 -7.06 15.28
N LEU A 218 1.44 -7.99 15.31
CA LEU A 218 0.17 -7.82 16.03
C LEU A 218 0.40 -7.75 17.54
N LYS A 219 1.26 -8.61 18.08
CA LYS A 219 1.63 -8.59 19.49
C LYS A 219 2.26 -7.24 19.87
N ASN A 220 3.17 -6.71 19.06
CA ASN A 220 3.76 -5.41 19.35
C ASN A 220 2.74 -4.28 19.30
N ALA A 221 1.77 -4.33 18.38
CA ALA A 221 0.68 -3.35 18.35
C ALA A 221 -0.21 -3.47 19.60
N ALA A 222 -0.55 -4.70 20.02
CA ALA A 222 -1.33 -4.97 21.22
C ALA A 222 -0.62 -4.55 22.51
N ASP A 223 0.68 -4.86 22.65
CA ASP A 223 1.49 -4.51 23.83
C ASP A 223 1.59 -2.99 24.05
N TYR A 224 1.38 -2.21 22.99
CA TYR A 224 1.38 -0.74 23.02
C TYR A 224 -0.05 -0.15 22.89
N ASP A 225 -1.08 -0.97 23.09
CA ASP A 225 -2.49 -0.58 23.05
C ASP A 225 -2.88 0.18 21.77
N ALA A 226 -2.41 -0.28 20.60
CA ALA A 226 -2.82 0.29 19.32
C ALA A 226 -4.29 -0.06 19.03
N ASP A 227 -5.09 0.95 18.70
CA ASP A 227 -6.48 0.78 18.27
C ASP A 227 -6.58 0.37 16.80
N VAL A 228 -5.57 0.73 16.01
CA VAL A 228 -5.48 0.48 14.58
C VAL A 228 -4.02 0.46 14.14
N ILE A 229 -3.71 -0.38 13.16
CA ILE A 229 -2.44 -0.29 12.42
C ILE A 229 -2.70 0.44 11.11
N ALA A 230 -2.01 1.57 10.91
CA ALA A 230 -2.07 2.34 9.67
C ALA A 230 -0.98 1.87 8.72
N THR A 231 -1.34 1.21 7.62
CA THR A 231 -0.38 0.69 6.64
C THR A 231 -0.42 1.42 5.31
N ILE A 232 0.66 1.27 4.55
CA ILE A 232 0.86 1.87 3.24
C ILE A 232 0.96 0.82 2.12
N CYS A 233 0.85 -0.47 2.46
CA CYS A 233 1.15 -1.56 1.54
C CYS A 233 -0.02 -2.56 1.50
N PRO A 234 -0.60 -2.82 0.31
CA PRO A 234 -1.65 -3.82 0.14
C PRO A 234 -1.32 -5.19 0.72
N MET A 235 -0.10 -5.67 0.50
CA MET A 235 0.33 -6.98 0.99
C MET A 235 0.49 -7.02 2.52
N CYS A 236 0.94 -5.90 3.11
CA CYS A 236 1.02 -5.74 4.55
C CYS A 236 -0.37 -5.78 5.19
N GLN A 237 -1.33 -5.07 4.59
CA GLN A 237 -2.72 -5.07 5.01
C GLN A 237 -3.27 -6.50 4.97
N LEU A 238 -3.18 -7.17 3.83
CA LEU A 238 -3.73 -8.52 3.65
C LEU A 238 -3.18 -9.50 4.69
N ASN A 239 -1.86 -9.51 4.91
CA ASN A 239 -1.25 -10.43 5.87
C ASN A 239 -1.66 -10.15 7.31
N LEU A 240 -1.66 -8.88 7.73
CA LEU A 240 -1.98 -8.51 9.10
C LEU A 240 -3.48 -8.58 9.39
N ASP A 241 -4.33 -8.42 8.39
CA ASP A 241 -5.78 -8.38 8.54
C ASP A 241 -6.40 -9.78 8.41
N ALA A 242 -6.12 -10.49 7.30
CA ALA A 242 -6.78 -11.76 7.00
C ALA A 242 -6.34 -12.92 7.90
N TYR A 243 -5.12 -12.88 8.45
CA TYR A 243 -4.54 -14.01 9.20
C TYR A 243 -4.57 -13.85 10.72
N GLN A 244 -5.23 -12.82 11.28
CA GLN A 244 -5.29 -12.66 12.75
C GLN A 244 -5.94 -13.88 13.43
N HIS A 245 -6.98 -14.45 12.82
CA HIS A 245 -7.61 -15.67 13.36
C HIS A 245 -6.64 -16.86 13.40
N ASN A 246 -5.86 -17.08 12.33
CA ASN A 246 -4.85 -18.12 12.27
C ASN A 246 -3.75 -17.90 13.32
N VAL A 247 -3.29 -16.66 13.49
CA VAL A 247 -2.34 -16.27 14.54
C VAL A 247 -2.90 -16.55 15.93
N ASN A 248 -4.13 -16.11 16.20
CA ASN A 248 -4.81 -16.33 17.48
C ASN A 248 -4.92 -17.80 17.83
N LYS A 249 -5.30 -18.64 16.87
CA LYS A 249 -5.35 -20.10 17.03
C LYS A 249 -3.96 -20.69 17.30
N ALA A 250 -2.93 -20.26 16.58
CA ALA A 250 -1.59 -20.83 16.68
C ALA A 250 -0.85 -20.43 17.96
N TYR A 251 -1.08 -19.21 18.47
CA TYR A 251 -0.33 -18.64 19.60
C TYR A 251 -1.17 -18.46 20.88
N GLY A 252 -2.46 -18.80 20.85
CA GLY A 252 -3.35 -18.61 22.00
C GLY A 252 -3.58 -17.15 22.35
N THR A 253 -3.58 -16.28 21.34
CA THR A 253 -3.85 -14.84 21.47
C THR A 253 -5.29 -14.50 21.06
N ASP A 254 -5.72 -13.26 21.29
CA ASP A 254 -7.04 -12.76 20.91
C ASP A 254 -6.93 -11.35 20.28
N PHE A 255 -6.05 -11.24 19.28
CA PHE A 255 -5.90 -9.99 18.54
C PHE A 255 -7.14 -9.73 17.69
N ASN A 256 -7.60 -8.49 17.75
CA ASN A 256 -8.68 -7.97 16.93
C ASN A 256 -8.40 -6.50 16.60
N ILE A 257 -7.24 -6.26 15.97
CA ILE A 257 -6.74 -4.90 15.67
C ILE A 257 -7.01 -4.61 14.19
N PRO A 258 -7.88 -3.65 13.83
CA PRO A 258 -8.13 -3.32 12.44
C PRO A 258 -6.85 -2.82 11.74
N ILE A 259 -6.67 -3.23 10.49
CA ILE A 259 -5.54 -2.83 9.65
C ILE A 259 -6.05 -2.03 8.46
N LEU A 260 -5.78 -0.73 8.47
CA LEU A 260 -6.34 0.23 7.52
C LEU A 260 -5.25 0.94 6.73
N TYR A 261 -5.58 1.40 5.53
CA TYR A 261 -4.67 2.23 4.75
C TYR A 261 -4.59 3.64 5.35
N PHE A 262 -3.40 4.22 5.38
CA PHE A 262 -3.21 5.55 5.96
C PHE A 262 -4.06 6.64 5.29
N THR A 263 -4.41 6.46 4.00
CA THR A 263 -5.30 7.36 3.26
C THR A 263 -6.74 7.32 3.77
N GLN A 264 -7.19 6.20 4.32
CA GLN A 264 -8.49 6.11 5.01
C GLN A 264 -8.48 6.97 6.27
N LEU A 265 -7.39 6.93 7.05
CA LEU A 265 -7.27 7.76 8.25
C LEU A 265 -7.13 9.25 7.91
N ILE A 266 -6.41 9.59 6.84
CA ILE A 266 -6.39 10.97 6.31
C ILE A 266 -7.83 11.39 6.00
N GLY A 267 -8.56 10.63 5.18
CA GLY A 267 -9.91 10.99 4.77
C GLY A 267 -10.88 11.20 5.94
N LEU A 268 -10.79 10.37 6.98
CA LEU A 268 -11.58 10.56 8.20
C LEU A 268 -11.26 11.91 8.86
N ALA A 269 -9.97 12.24 8.97
CA ALA A 269 -9.53 13.49 9.56
C ALA A 269 -9.97 14.72 8.75
N LEU A 270 -10.09 14.57 7.42
CA LEU A 270 -10.61 15.57 6.50
C LEU A 270 -12.15 15.68 6.52
N GLY A 271 -12.83 14.81 7.27
CA GLY A 271 -14.28 14.84 7.46
C GLY A 271 -15.08 14.03 6.44
N LEU A 272 -14.42 13.23 5.61
CA LEU A 272 -15.06 12.31 4.65
C LEU A 272 -15.75 11.15 5.39
N SER A 273 -16.78 10.56 4.78
CA SER A 273 -17.51 9.45 5.40
C SER A 273 -16.73 8.13 5.31
N ALA A 274 -16.96 7.23 6.27
CA ALA A 274 -16.33 5.91 6.27
C ALA A 274 -16.69 5.08 5.00
N ASP A 275 -17.88 5.28 4.43
CA ASP A 275 -18.31 4.59 3.20
C ASP A 275 -17.50 5.05 1.98
N GLU A 276 -17.29 6.36 1.81
CA GLU A 276 -16.45 6.93 0.74
C GLU A 276 -15.00 6.47 0.82
N LEU A 277 -14.53 6.17 2.03
CA LEU A 277 -13.17 5.72 2.30
C LEU A 277 -13.01 4.20 2.25
N GLY A 278 -14.07 3.47 1.87
CA GLY A 278 -14.02 2.02 1.68
C GLY A 278 -13.84 1.23 2.97
N PHE A 279 -14.27 1.76 4.13
CA PHE A 279 -14.38 0.96 5.36
C PHE A 279 -15.41 -0.16 5.20
N GLY A 280 -15.30 -1.21 6.01
CA GLY A 280 -16.10 -2.43 5.92
C GLY A 280 -15.62 -3.40 4.84
N LYS A 281 -14.50 -3.11 4.17
CA LYS A 281 -13.82 -4.02 3.23
C LYS A 281 -12.70 -4.82 3.89
N GLU A 282 -12.20 -4.35 5.03
CA GLU A 282 -11.29 -5.05 5.92
C GLU A 282 -11.90 -6.34 6.50
N PHE A 283 -11.04 -7.28 6.88
CA PHE A 283 -11.44 -8.55 7.50
C PHE A 283 -11.74 -8.38 8.99
N ILE A 284 -10.94 -7.57 9.70
CA ILE A 284 -11.14 -7.23 11.10
C ILE A 284 -11.95 -5.94 11.22
N ASP A 285 -13.13 -6.04 11.82
CA ASP A 285 -14.12 -4.95 11.91
C ASP A 285 -13.51 -3.68 12.51
N ALA A 286 -13.53 -2.57 11.75
CA ALA A 286 -13.04 -1.28 12.20
C ALA A 286 -14.06 -0.51 13.06
N ALA A 287 -15.31 -0.97 13.22
CA ALA A 287 -16.31 -0.29 14.04
C ALA A 287 -15.83 0.10 15.45
N PRO A 288 -15.11 -0.76 16.20
CA PRO A 288 -14.62 -0.39 17.53
C PRO A 288 -13.67 0.81 17.54
N MET A 289 -12.86 1.01 16.48
CA MET A 289 -11.99 2.18 16.37
C MET A 289 -12.75 3.42 15.92
N LEU A 290 -13.77 3.27 15.07
CA LEU A 290 -14.61 4.36 14.59
C LEU A 290 -15.48 4.93 15.72
N ASP A 291 -15.99 4.07 16.59
CA ASP A 291 -16.75 4.48 17.78
C ASP A 291 -15.93 5.37 18.72
N LYS A 292 -14.60 5.16 18.81
CA LYS A 292 -13.71 5.98 19.66
C LYS A 292 -13.57 7.44 19.19
N ILE A 293 -13.89 7.70 17.93
CA ILE A 293 -13.77 9.01 17.29
C ILE A 293 -15.13 9.52 16.77
N ASP A 294 -16.24 8.97 17.27
CA ASP A 294 -17.61 9.35 16.93
C ASP A 294 -17.90 9.33 15.42
N VAL A 295 -17.31 8.36 14.69
CA VAL A 295 -17.57 8.16 13.26
C VAL A 295 -18.57 7.02 13.08
N GLU A 296 -19.65 7.27 12.35
CA GLU A 296 -20.63 6.23 12.02
C GLU A 296 -20.00 5.19 11.09
N PRO A 297 -20.03 3.88 11.45
CA PRO A 297 -19.51 2.84 10.60
C PRO A 297 -20.36 2.66 9.33
N PRO A 298 -19.77 2.16 8.23
CA PRO A 298 -20.52 1.92 7.00
C PRO A 298 -21.62 0.89 7.24
N LYS A 299 -22.74 1.03 6.53
CA LYS A 299 -23.84 0.07 6.62
C LYS A 299 -23.36 -1.29 6.13
N LYS A 300 -23.37 -2.31 7.00
CA LYS A 300 -22.96 -3.68 6.65
C LYS A 300 -23.70 -4.14 5.40
N GLN A 301 -22.98 -4.23 4.28
CA GLN A 301 -23.54 -4.73 3.03
C GLN A 301 -23.86 -6.22 3.23
N LYS A 302 -25.13 -6.60 3.05
CA LYS A 302 -25.52 -8.02 3.08
C LYS A 302 -24.75 -8.74 1.98
N ARG A 303 -23.88 -9.70 2.35
CA ARG A 303 -23.23 -10.59 1.38
C ARG A 303 -24.31 -11.15 0.44
N LYS A 304 -24.25 -10.78 -0.85
CA LYS A 304 -25.14 -11.35 -1.86
C LYS A 304 -24.87 -12.85 -1.88
N ARG A 305 -25.91 -13.66 -1.62
CA ARG A 305 -25.79 -15.11 -1.79
C ARG A 305 -25.38 -15.38 -3.24
N PRO A 306 -24.41 -16.27 -3.49
CA PRO A 306 -24.08 -16.70 -4.85
C PRO A 306 -25.37 -17.09 -5.59
N SER A 307 -25.48 -16.75 -6.87
CA SER A 307 -26.62 -17.21 -7.66
C SER A 307 -26.66 -18.74 -7.68
N LYS A 308 -27.83 -19.33 -7.90
CA LYS A 308 -27.94 -20.81 -8.05
C LYS A 308 -27.13 -21.35 -9.23
N GLU A 309 -26.75 -20.47 -10.16
CA GLU A 309 -25.95 -20.75 -11.35
C GLU A 309 -24.45 -20.56 -11.11
N ALA A 310 -24.04 -20.03 -9.96
CA ALA A 310 -22.64 -19.85 -9.64
C ALA A 310 -21.96 -21.22 -9.52
N LEU A 311 -20.76 -21.32 -10.10
CA LEU A 311 -19.94 -22.51 -9.96
C LEU A 311 -19.69 -22.77 -8.46
N PRO A 312 -19.76 -24.03 -8.00
CA PRO A 312 -19.43 -24.36 -6.63
C PRO A 312 -17.98 -23.92 -6.35
N MET A 313 -17.75 -23.33 -5.18
CA MET A 313 -16.39 -23.07 -4.70
C MET A 313 -15.62 -24.39 -4.68
N PRO A 314 -14.38 -24.43 -5.21
CA PRO A 314 -13.55 -25.62 -5.11
C PRO A 314 -13.40 -26.02 -3.65
N VAL A 315 -13.74 -27.26 -3.33
CA VAL A 315 -13.49 -27.84 -2.02
C VAL A 315 -12.04 -28.31 -2.05
N MET A 316 -11.18 -27.68 -1.24
CA MET A 316 -9.83 -28.21 -1.02
C MET A 316 -9.99 -29.58 -0.37
N PRO A 317 -9.31 -30.64 -0.86
CA PRO A 317 -9.28 -31.92 -0.18
C PRO A 317 -8.81 -31.70 1.26
N GLU A 318 -9.50 -32.29 2.22
CA GLU A 318 -8.98 -32.38 3.59
C GLU A 318 -7.67 -33.18 3.48
N GLU A 319 -6.55 -32.59 3.91
CA GLU A 319 -5.29 -33.33 4.01
C GLU A 319 -5.44 -34.36 5.14
N ASP A 320 -5.54 -35.65 4.76
CA ASP A 320 -5.49 -36.81 5.65
C ASP A 320 -4.12 -36.99 6.33
#